data_AF-A0A8S3V8E1-F1
#
_entry.id   AF-A0A8S3V8E1-F1
#
_cell.length_a   1.000
_cell.length_b   1.000
_cell.length_c   1.000
_cell.angle_alpha   90.00
_cell.angle_beta   90.00
_cell.angle_gamma   90.00
#
_symmetry.space_group_name_H-M   'P 1'
#
loop_
_entity.id
_entity.type
_entity.pdbx_description
1 polymer ?
#
loop_
_entity_poly.entity_id
_entity_poly.type
_entity_poly.pdbx_seq_one_letter_code
_entity_poly.pdbx_strand_id
1 'polypeptide(L)'
;MASSVKHLCTICHDDGISNSAVTWCTECEVFFCRDCEKHHIQLFEKDLKDAKENFDTAIKYLKTKISTINTQKIKATEEIGYTRKLINDFLNELEEDLLNDLESKHSKLKSNMDTLVLQMEHQASRINQMQNQFTKMTQYATELQMYICLREIASQATKYFEDFESAEEI
;
A
#
# COMPACT_ATOMS: atom_id res chain seq x y z
N MET A 1 -62.82 78.61 -18.40
CA MET A 1 -62.47 77.95 -19.69
C MET A 1 -61.21 77.15 -19.45
N ALA A 2 -61.31 75.84 -19.20
CA ALA A 2 -60.13 74.99 -19.02
C ALA A 2 -59.50 74.74 -20.39
N SER A 3 -58.36 75.36 -20.65
CA SER A 3 -57.53 75.03 -21.81
C SER A 3 -57.06 73.60 -21.63
N SER A 4 -57.62 72.68 -22.42
CA SER A 4 -57.14 71.29 -22.49
C SER A 4 -55.72 71.33 -23.05
N VAL A 5 -54.70 71.23 -22.19
CA VAL A 5 -53.31 71.06 -22.61
C VAL A 5 -53.23 69.79 -23.44
N LYS A 6 -53.00 69.94 -24.75
CA LYS A 6 -52.80 68.80 -25.65
C LYS A 6 -51.36 68.33 -25.48
N HIS A 7 -51.18 67.20 -24.81
CA HIS A 7 -49.88 66.53 -24.76
C HIS A 7 -49.55 65.97 -26.16
N LEU A 8 -48.34 66.22 -26.63
CA LEU A 8 -47.82 65.67 -27.88
C LEU A 8 -47.01 64.41 -27.58
N CYS A 9 -46.99 63.47 -28.53
CA CYS A 9 -46.11 62.31 -28.48
C CYS A 9 -44.66 62.79 -28.44
N THR A 10 -43.91 62.43 -27.40
CA THR A 10 -42.51 62.83 -27.21
C THR A 10 -41.65 62.38 -28.39
N ILE A 11 -41.75 61.11 -28.79
CA ILE A 11 -40.97 60.56 -29.90
C ILE A 11 -41.27 61.25 -31.23
N CYS A 12 -42.56 61.36 -31.61
CA CYS A 12 -42.90 62.02 -32.88
C CYS A 12 -42.53 63.51 -32.86
N HIS A 13 -42.67 64.19 -31.71
CA HIS A 13 -42.34 65.61 -31.60
C HIS A 13 -40.84 65.86 -31.82
N ASP A 14 -39.98 64.99 -31.30
CA ASP A 14 -38.53 65.03 -31.52
C ASP A 14 -38.16 64.81 -33.00
N ASP A 15 -38.96 64.01 -33.73
CA ASP A 15 -38.84 63.80 -35.18
C ASP A 15 -39.50 64.92 -36.03
N GLY A 16 -39.99 65.99 -35.39
CA GLY A 16 -40.66 67.12 -36.07
C GLY A 16 -42.11 66.86 -36.49
N ILE A 17 -42.71 65.76 -36.03
CA ILE A 17 -44.08 65.33 -36.35
C ILE A 17 -45.01 65.58 -35.15
N SER A 18 -46.04 66.40 -35.33
CA SER A 18 -46.98 66.76 -34.26
C SER A 18 -48.15 65.79 -34.14
N ASN A 19 -47.90 64.60 -33.56
CA ASN A 19 -48.96 63.65 -33.20
C ASN A 19 -49.43 63.85 -31.75
N SER A 20 -50.76 63.86 -31.53
CA SER A 20 -51.33 63.93 -30.18
C SER A 20 -51.03 62.67 -29.38
N ALA A 21 -50.64 62.84 -28.12
CA ALA A 21 -50.43 61.73 -27.20
C ALA A 21 -51.75 61.11 -26.75
N VAL A 22 -51.73 59.79 -26.54
CA VAL A 22 -52.86 59.00 -26.04
C VAL A 22 -52.56 58.32 -24.70
N THR A 23 -51.28 58.04 -24.42
CA THR A 23 -50.84 57.32 -23.23
C THR A 23 -49.52 57.91 -22.70
N TRP A 24 -49.35 57.90 -21.38
CA TRP A 24 -48.08 58.16 -20.71
C TRP A 24 -47.46 56.84 -20.27
N CYS A 25 -46.21 56.58 -20.66
CA CYS A 25 -45.47 55.41 -20.19
C CYS A 25 -44.68 55.79 -18.94
N THR A 26 -44.98 55.15 -17.80
CA THR A 26 -44.29 55.40 -16.52
C THR A 26 -42.89 54.83 -16.48
N GLU A 27 -42.59 53.78 -17.24
CA GLU A 27 -41.26 53.15 -17.26
C GLU A 27 -40.26 53.98 -18.07
N CYS A 28 -40.74 54.66 -19.12
CA CYS A 28 -39.91 55.48 -19.99
C CYS A 28 -40.04 56.97 -19.70
N GLU A 29 -40.99 57.36 -18.85
CA GLU A 29 -41.31 58.76 -18.52
C GLU A 29 -41.54 59.64 -19.77
N VAL A 30 -42.29 59.11 -20.76
CA VAL A 30 -42.60 59.80 -22.02
C VAL A 30 -44.06 59.62 -22.46
N PHE A 31 -44.56 60.57 -23.27
CA PHE A 31 -45.88 60.50 -23.89
C PHE A 31 -45.82 59.81 -25.26
N PHE A 32 -46.74 58.89 -25.54
CA PHE A 32 -46.84 58.20 -26.82
C PHE A 32 -48.13 58.51 -27.58
N CYS A 33 -48.05 58.63 -28.91
CA CYS A 33 -49.21 58.43 -29.79
C CYS A 33 -49.45 56.92 -29.96
N ARG A 34 -50.60 56.53 -30.57
CA ARG A 34 -50.97 55.12 -30.73
C ARG A 34 -49.93 54.27 -31.47
N ASP A 35 -49.22 54.85 -32.43
CA ASP A 35 -48.24 54.11 -33.22
C ASP A 35 -46.93 53.90 -32.46
N CYS A 36 -46.45 54.93 -31.75
CA CYS A 36 -45.28 54.82 -30.87
C CYS A 36 -45.54 53.90 -29.67
N GLU A 37 -46.74 53.92 -29.10
CA GLU A 37 -47.15 53.01 -28.02
C GLU A 37 -47.09 51.54 -28.49
N LYS A 38 -47.63 51.24 -29.68
CA LYS A 38 -47.58 49.89 -30.26
C LYS A 38 -46.13 49.45 -30.53
N HIS A 39 -45.32 50.32 -31.12
CA HIS A 39 -43.91 50.01 -31.39
C HIS A 39 -43.15 49.77 -30.07
N HIS A 40 -43.37 50.59 -29.05
CA HIS A 40 -42.77 50.43 -27.73
C HIS A 40 -43.12 49.08 -27.10
N ILE A 41 -44.41 48.70 -27.09
CA ILE A 41 -44.86 47.41 -26.58
C ILE A 41 -44.23 46.25 -27.37
N GLN A 42 -44.17 46.35 -28.71
CA GLN A 42 -43.55 45.32 -29.56
C GLN A 42 -42.06 45.13 -29.27
N LEU A 43 -41.32 46.23 -29.03
CA LEU A 43 -39.90 46.16 -28.67
C LEU A 43 -39.71 45.49 -27.30
N PHE A 44 -40.52 45.88 -26.32
CA PHE A 44 -40.46 45.29 -24.99
C PHE A 44 -40.82 43.79 -25.00
N GLU A 45 -41.87 43.40 -25.74
CA GLU A 45 -42.22 41.98 -25.93
C GLU A 45 -41.11 41.19 -26.61
N LYS A 46 -40.43 41.81 -27.59
CA LYS A 46 -39.27 41.20 -28.26
C LYS A 46 -38.11 41.01 -27.27
N ASP A 47 -37.75 42.03 -26.50
CA ASP A 47 -36.65 41.94 -25.53
C ASP A 47 -36.93 40.87 -24.46
N LEU A 48 -38.17 40.79 -23.97
CA LEU A 48 -38.59 39.74 -23.04
C LEU A 48 -38.51 38.35 -23.67
N LYS A 49 -38.90 38.21 -24.94
CA LYS A 49 -38.81 36.96 -25.68
C LYS A 49 -37.35 36.54 -25.87
N ASP A 50 -36.49 37.46 -26.27
CA ASP A 50 -35.06 37.23 -26.48
C ASP A 50 -34.38 36.85 -25.14
N ALA A 51 -34.71 37.54 -24.04
CA ALA A 51 -34.23 37.19 -22.71
C ALA A 51 -34.67 35.78 -22.28
N LYS A 52 -35.93 35.41 -22.53
CA LYS A 52 -36.45 34.07 -22.25
C LYS A 52 -35.70 33.00 -23.04
N GLU A 53 -35.50 33.20 -24.34
CA GLU A 53 -34.78 32.26 -25.21
C GLU A 53 -33.32 32.08 -24.77
N ASN A 54 -32.67 33.17 -24.33
CA ASN A 54 -31.33 33.12 -23.75
C ASN A 54 -31.29 32.31 -22.45
N PHE A 55 -32.25 32.52 -21.54
CA PHE A 55 -32.33 31.73 -20.31
C PHE A 55 -32.62 30.25 -20.59
N ASP A 56 -33.52 29.95 -21.52
CA ASP A 56 -33.81 28.56 -21.93
C ASP A 56 -32.57 27.87 -22.50
N THR A 57 -31.76 28.61 -23.28
CA THR A 57 -30.49 28.12 -23.82
C THR A 57 -29.47 27.87 -22.71
N ALA A 58 -29.34 28.80 -21.75
CA ALA A 58 -28.45 28.63 -20.61
C ALA A 58 -28.85 27.42 -19.74
N ILE A 59 -30.15 27.23 -19.49
CA ILE A 59 -30.67 26.08 -18.75
C ILE A 59 -30.34 24.77 -19.47
N LYS A 60 -30.55 24.70 -20.80
CA LYS A 60 -30.19 23.51 -21.58
C LYS A 60 -28.70 23.19 -21.50
N TYR A 61 -27.85 24.22 -21.65
CA TYR A 61 -26.39 24.06 -21.55
C TYR A 61 -25.97 23.54 -20.16
N LEU A 62 -26.49 24.13 -19.09
CA LEU A 62 -26.18 23.71 -17.73
C LEU A 62 -26.64 22.28 -17.43
N LYS A 63 -27.83 21.88 -17.90
CA LYS A 63 -28.31 20.49 -17.80
C LYS A 63 -27.35 19.50 -18.47
N THR A 64 -26.88 19.82 -19.67
CA THR A 64 -25.90 18.99 -20.38
C THR A 64 -24.58 18.92 -19.61
N LYS A 65 -24.08 20.04 -19.09
CA LYS A 65 -22.85 20.06 -18.29
C LYS A 65 -22.96 19.22 -17.02
N ILE A 66 -24.08 19.31 -16.30
CA ILE A 66 -24.35 18.47 -15.11
C ILE A 66 -24.32 16.98 -15.49
N SER A 67 -24.96 16.60 -16.59
CA SER A 67 -24.95 15.22 -17.08
C SER A 67 -23.54 14.71 -17.39
N THR A 68 -22.73 15.52 -18.09
CA THR A 68 -21.33 15.19 -18.40
C THR A 68 -20.51 15.01 -17.12
N ILE A 69 -20.64 15.93 -16.15
CA ILE A 69 -19.92 15.86 -14.88
C ILE A 69 -20.32 14.60 -14.10
N ASN A 70 -21.61 14.27 -14.06
CA ASN A 70 -22.08 13.05 -13.40
C ASN A 70 -21.50 11.80 -14.06
N THR A 71 -21.43 11.78 -15.40
CA THR A 71 -20.82 10.67 -16.14
C THR A 71 -19.34 10.54 -15.81
N GLN A 72 -18.60 11.65 -15.77
CA GLN A 72 -17.19 11.66 -15.41
C GLN A 72 -16.96 11.20 -13.96
N LYS A 73 -17.83 11.64 -13.03
CA LYS A 73 -17.79 11.20 -11.63
C LYS A 73 -17.97 9.68 -11.49
N ILE A 74 -18.92 9.10 -12.24
CA ILE A 74 -19.15 7.65 -12.23
C ILE A 74 -17.90 6.91 -12.73
N LYS A 75 -17.36 7.31 -13.89
CA LYS A 75 -16.13 6.72 -14.44
C LYS A 75 -14.95 6.79 -13.49
N ALA A 76 -14.72 7.96 -12.88
CA ALA A 76 -13.65 8.12 -11.89
C ALA A 76 -13.85 7.21 -10.66
N THR A 77 -15.10 7.02 -10.23
CA THR A 77 -15.42 6.12 -9.11
C THR A 77 -15.14 4.66 -9.48
N GLU A 78 -15.48 4.25 -10.69
CA GLU A 78 -15.19 2.91 -11.22
C GLU A 78 -13.68 2.65 -11.34
N GLU A 79 -12.93 3.61 -11.88
CA GLU A 79 -11.46 3.55 -12.00
C GLU A 79 -10.77 3.44 -10.62
N ILE A 80 -11.24 4.21 -9.63
CA ILE A 80 -10.77 4.10 -8.24
C ILE A 80 -11.07 2.71 -7.68
N GLY A 81 -12.28 2.19 -7.93
CA GLY A 81 -12.68 0.85 -7.49
C GLY A 81 -11.79 -0.24 -8.09
N TYR A 82 -11.54 -0.17 -9.40
CA TYR A 82 -10.65 -1.09 -10.10
C TYR A 82 -9.21 -1.03 -9.58
N THR A 83 -8.69 0.18 -9.38
CA THR A 83 -7.33 0.38 -8.86
C THR A 83 -7.18 -0.16 -7.45
N ARG A 84 -8.18 0.06 -6.57
CA ARG A 84 -8.18 -0.52 -5.22
C ARG A 84 -8.17 -2.05 -5.26
N LYS A 85 -8.94 -2.65 -6.16
CA LYS A 85 -8.95 -4.10 -6.34
C LYS A 85 -7.57 -4.61 -6.76
N LEU A 86 -6.94 -4.00 -7.76
CA LEU A 86 -5.59 -4.36 -8.19
C LEU A 86 -4.56 -4.26 -7.06
N ILE A 87 -4.62 -3.19 -6.25
CA ILE A 87 -3.74 -3.03 -5.09
C ILE A 87 -3.93 -4.17 -4.10
N ASN A 88 -5.18 -4.51 -3.78
CA ASN A 88 -5.46 -5.62 -2.85
C ASN A 88 -5.00 -6.97 -3.39
N ASP A 89 -5.24 -7.24 -4.67
CA ASP A 89 -4.81 -8.48 -5.32
C ASP A 89 -3.27 -8.61 -5.26
N PHE A 90 -2.54 -7.52 -5.54
CA PHE A 90 -1.07 -7.48 -5.43
C PHE A 90 -0.56 -7.65 -3.99
N LEU A 91 -1.22 -7.02 -3.01
CA LEU A 91 -0.84 -7.16 -1.61
C LEU A 91 -1.04 -8.60 -1.11
N ASN A 92 -2.11 -9.27 -1.53
CA ASN A 92 -2.38 -10.66 -1.18
C ASN A 92 -1.33 -11.60 -1.79
N GLU A 93 -0.97 -11.39 -3.06
CA GLU A 93 0.08 -12.18 -3.74
C GLU A 93 1.44 -12.00 -3.04
N LEU A 94 1.80 -10.76 -2.68
CA LEU A 94 3.02 -10.47 -1.94
C LEU A 94 3.03 -11.12 -0.55
N GLU A 95 1.89 -11.12 0.16
CA GLU A 95 1.74 -11.76 1.46
C GLU A 95 1.95 -13.28 1.36
N GLU A 96 1.34 -13.92 0.36
CA GLU A 96 1.49 -15.34 0.09
C GLU A 96 2.94 -15.71 -0.25
N ASP A 97 3.59 -14.95 -1.13
CA ASP A 97 5.00 -15.16 -1.50
C ASP A 97 5.94 -15.06 -0.30
N LEU A 98 5.72 -14.05 0.56
CA LEU A 98 6.53 -13.85 1.77
C LEU A 98 6.33 -14.99 2.77
N LEU A 99 5.09 -15.46 2.96
CA LEU A 99 4.81 -16.60 3.83
C LEU A 99 5.48 -17.88 3.32
N ASN A 100 5.37 -18.15 2.03
CA ASN A 100 5.98 -19.32 1.39
C ASN A 100 7.52 -19.30 1.50
N ASP A 101 8.17 -18.15 1.27
CA ASP A 101 9.63 -18.01 1.42
C ASP A 101 10.07 -18.21 2.88
N LEU A 102 9.32 -17.65 3.84
CA LEU A 102 9.60 -17.82 5.27
C LEU A 102 9.46 -19.28 5.70
N GLU A 103 8.40 -19.96 5.29
CA GLU A 103 8.17 -21.37 5.62
C GLU A 103 9.26 -22.28 5.01
N SER A 104 9.64 -22.01 3.76
CA SER A 104 10.73 -22.72 3.08
C SER A 104 12.07 -22.53 3.80
N LYS A 105 12.41 -21.28 4.15
CA LYS A 105 13.64 -20.97 4.91
C LYS A 105 13.63 -21.59 6.30
N HIS A 106 12.49 -21.55 6.99
CA HIS A 106 12.33 -22.18 8.30
C HIS A 106 12.55 -23.69 8.21
N SER A 107 11.89 -24.35 7.25
CA SER A 107 12.01 -25.80 7.03
C SER A 107 13.45 -26.21 6.72
N LYS A 108 14.14 -25.43 5.86
CA LYS A 108 15.54 -25.68 5.52
C LYS A 108 16.46 -25.51 6.73
N LEU A 109 16.26 -24.46 7.52
CA LEU A 109 17.05 -24.22 8.72
C LEU A 109 16.84 -25.35 9.74
N LYS A 110 15.58 -25.78 9.95
CA LYS A 110 15.25 -26.90 10.82
C LYS A 110 15.93 -28.20 10.39
N SER A 111 15.85 -28.55 9.10
CA SER A 111 16.51 -29.74 8.55
C SER A 111 18.04 -29.69 8.74
N ASN A 112 18.65 -28.52 8.56
CA ASN A 112 20.08 -28.35 8.80
C ASN A 112 20.44 -28.53 10.28
N MET A 113 19.61 -27.99 11.18
CA MET A 113 19.79 -28.13 12.62
C MET A 113 19.66 -29.58 13.07
N ASP A 114 18.66 -30.31 12.59
CA ASP A 114 18.47 -31.74 12.87
C ASP A 114 19.69 -32.55 12.41
N THR A 115 20.21 -32.23 11.22
CA THR A 115 21.44 -32.85 10.69
C THR A 115 22.65 -32.59 11.58
N LEU A 116 22.83 -31.34 12.04
CA LEU A 116 23.93 -30.97 12.94
C LEU A 116 23.84 -31.68 14.29
N VAL A 117 22.63 -31.80 14.85
CA VAL A 117 22.41 -32.54 16.11
C VAL A 117 22.83 -34.00 15.94
N LEU A 118 22.39 -34.67 14.88
CA LEU A 118 22.78 -36.06 14.60
C LEU A 118 24.30 -36.21 14.42
N GLN A 119 24.96 -35.25 13.77
CA GLN A 119 26.42 -35.25 13.64
C GLN A 119 27.12 -35.10 14.99
N MET A 120 26.62 -34.23 15.87
CA MET A 120 27.16 -34.05 17.21
C MET A 120 27.00 -35.31 18.07
N GLU A 121 25.83 -35.94 18.03
CA GLU A 121 25.58 -37.22 18.71
C GLU A 121 26.55 -38.31 18.24
N HIS A 122 26.75 -38.42 16.92
CA HIS A 122 27.69 -39.36 16.34
C HIS A 122 29.13 -39.09 16.80
N GLN A 123 29.56 -37.82 16.82
CA GLN A 123 30.88 -37.44 17.31
C GLN A 123 31.05 -37.74 18.80
N ALA A 124 30.04 -37.47 19.64
CA ALA A 124 30.05 -37.81 21.06
C ALA A 124 30.21 -39.32 21.27
N SER A 125 29.48 -40.14 20.51
CA SER A 125 29.63 -41.60 20.53
C SER A 125 31.05 -42.04 20.16
N ARG A 126 31.65 -41.44 19.12
CA ARG A 126 33.04 -41.74 18.73
C ARG A 126 34.04 -41.37 19.83
N ILE A 127 33.86 -40.23 20.49
CA ILE A 127 34.71 -39.81 21.61
C ILE A 127 34.61 -40.83 22.75
N ASN A 128 33.40 -41.25 23.13
CA ASN A 128 33.22 -42.28 24.18
C ASN A 128 33.90 -43.61 23.80
N GLN A 129 33.80 -44.03 22.54
CA GLN A 129 34.48 -45.23 22.07
C GLN A 129 36.01 -45.10 22.19
N MET A 130 36.58 -43.96 21.78
CA MET A 130 38.02 -43.70 21.89
C MET A 130 38.47 -43.66 23.35
N GLN A 131 37.70 -43.02 24.24
CA GLN A 131 37.98 -43.00 25.68
C GLN A 131 38.03 -44.42 26.25
N ASN A 132 37.07 -45.28 25.91
CA ASN A 132 37.06 -46.67 26.34
C ASN A 132 38.28 -47.46 25.84
N GLN A 133 38.70 -47.24 24.58
CA GLN A 133 39.91 -47.85 24.03
C GLN A 133 41.17 -47.36 24.76
N PHE A 134 41.24 -46.07 25.04
CA PHE A 134 42.34 -45.47 25.78
C PHE A 134 42.44 -46.04 27.20
N THR A 135 41.33 -46.16 27.93
CA THR A 135 41.30 -46.79 29.27
C THR A 135 41.84 -48.21 29.25
N LYS A 136 41.44 -49.03 28.26
CA LYS A 136 41.97 -50.40 28.10
C LYS A 136 43.48 -50.39 27.83
N MET A 137 43.95 -49.49 26.97
CA MET A 137 45.37 -49.36 26.68
C MET A 137 46.17 -48.93 27.92
N THR A 138 45.65 -48.00 28.72
CA THR A 138 46.24 -47.62 30.01
C THR A 138 46.33 -48.82 30.94
N GLN A 139 45.26 -49.63 31.05
CA GLN A 139 45.27 -50.84 31.86
C GLN A 139 46.36 -51.82 31.42
N TYR A 140 46.46 -52.13 30.12
CA TYR A 140 47.51 -53.01 29.60
C TYR A 140 48.91 -52.46 29.85
N ALA A 141 49.12 -51.15 29.73
CA ALA A 141 50.41 -50.54 30.03
C ALA A 141 50.78 -50.71 31.52
N THR A 142 49.82 -50.56 32.43
CA THR A 142 50.03 -50.79 33.87
C THR A 142 50.33 -52.26 34.17
N GLU A 143 49.60 -53.19 33.56
CA GLU A 143 49.84 -54.64 33.70
C GLU A 143 51.25 -55.02 33.22
N LEU A 144 51.69 -54.47 32.07
CA LEU A 144 53.04 -54.66 31.54
C LEU A 144 54.12 -54.09 32.48
N GLN A 145 53.92 -52.88 33.02
CA GLN A 145 54.84 -52.30 34.01
C GLN A 145 54.96 -53.19 35.25
N MET A 146 53.84 -53.72 35.75
CA MET A 146 53.84 -54.60 36.91
C MET A 146 54.59 -55.91 36.63
N TYR A 147 54.40 -56.49 35.44
CA TYR A 147 55.15 -57.69 35.01
C TYR A 147 56.66 -57.46 34.96
N ILE A 148 57.10 -56.33 34.40
CA ILE A 148 58.53 -55.96 34.35
C ILE A 148 59.11 -55.85 35.77
N CYS A 149 58.42 -55.12 36.66
CA CYS A 149 58.85 -54.94 38.05
C CYS A 149 58.95 -56.28 38.80
N LEU A 150 57.95 -57.16 38.67
CA LEU A 150 57.99 -58.49 39.29
C LEU A 150 59.16 -59.33 38.77
N ARG A 151 59.46 -59.25 37.47
CA ARG A 151 60.60 -59.96 36.87
C ARG A 151 61.95 -59.43 37.40
N GLU A 152 62.07 -58.11 37.57
CA GLU A 152 63.27 -57.50 38.14
C GLU A 152 63.48 -57.93 39.60
N ILE A 153 62.41 -57.93 40.41
CA ILE A 153 62.47 -58.41 41.81
C ILE A 153 62.88 -59.89 41.84
N ALA A 154 62.27 -60.74 41.02
CA ALA A 154 62.61 -62.16 40.96
C ALA A 154 64.09 -62.37 40.58
N SER A 155 64.58 -61.65 39.56
CA SER A 155 65.98 -61.69 39.14
C SER A 155 66.94 -61.28 40.27
N GLN A 156 66.62 -60.21 41.00
CA GLN A 156 67.41 -59.78 42.16
C GLN A 156 67.39 -60.82 43.28
N ALA A 157 66.23 -61.40 43.58
CA ALA A 157 66.10 -62.43 44.60
C ALA A 157 66.96 -63.67 44.26
N THR A 158 66.90 -64.16 43.00
CA THR A 158 67.74 -65.27 42.54
C THR A 158 69.23 -64.98 42.75
N LYS A 159 69.67 -63.77 42.40
CA LYS A 159 71.07 -63.35 42.60
C LYS A 159 71.46 -63.33 44.09
N TYR A 160 70.59 -62.82 44.97
CA TYR A 160 70.83 -62.85 46.41
C TYR A 160 70.95 -64.27 46.95
N PHE A 161 70.17 -65.23 46.45
CA PHE A 161 70.28 -66.64 46.85
C PHE A 161 71.60 -67.27 46.39
N GLU A 162 72.02 -67.03 45.14
CA GLU A 162 73.31 -67.49 44.62
C GLU A 162 74.50 -66.90 45.40
N ASP A 163 74.44 -65.61 45.75
CA ASP A 163 75.44 -64.92 46.57
C ASP A 163 75.46 -65.44 48.03
N PHE A 164 74.36 -66.00 48.54
CA PHE A 164 74.26 -66.57 49.89
C PHE A 164 74.81 -67.99 49.96
N GLU A 165 74.47 -68.86 48.97
CA GLU A 165 75.02 -70.23 48.87
C GLU A 165 76.54 -70.22 48.70
N SER A 166 77.07 -69.26 47.92
CA SER A 166 78.52 -69.10 47.74
C SER A 166 79.26 -68.54 48.96
N ALA A 167 78.55 -67.97 49.94
CA ALA A 167 79.12 -67.50 51.21
C ALA A 167 79.12 -68.57 52.32
N GLU A 168 78.31 -69.63 52.21
CA GLU A 168 78.30 -70.76 53.16
C GLU A 168 79.36 -71.84 52.87
N GLU A 169 80.05 -71.78 51.72
CA GLU A 169 81.13 -72.71 51.35
C GLU A 169 82.56 -72.27 51.77
N ILE A 170 82.69 -71.26 52.64
CA ILE A 170 83.97 -70.79 53.24
C ILE A 170 84.03 -71.16 54.73
#